data_AF-A0A7V8SKH4-F1
#
_entry.id   AF-A0A7V8SKH4-F1
#
_cell.length_a   1.000
_cell.length_b   1.000
_cell.length_c   1.000
_cell.angle_alpha   90.00
_cell.angle_beta   90.00
_cell.angle_gamma   90.00
#
_symmetry.space_group_name_H-M   'P 1'
#
loop_
_entity.id
_entity.type
_entity.pdbx_description
1 polymer ?
#
loop_
_entity_poly.entity_id
_entity_poly.type
_entity_poly.pdbx_seq_one_letter_code
_entity_poly.pdbx_strand_id
1 'polypeptide(L)'
;MNLTEFRMRAMNDEVQMIEDFNFFEQKVASFKKDLYLSPYAKINEILAWCELLIKYERQIDLLCLEAKQAIQNKLNKLNPTTIEKHANVDVKTIRVWSEYVLELLELDRRYQDVVYSFCVSIDNCVRYLVSYTDELAEYGFSLPQIMVKVRDLGTFHWLNKQSKAQLLGCI
;
A
#
# COMPACT_ATOMS: atom_id res chain seq x y z
N MET A 1 16.51 29.13 12.70
CA MET A 1 15.98 29.00 11.34
C MET A 1 14.98 30.14 11.15
N ASN A 2 15.13 30.95 10.11
CA ASN A 2 14.15 32.02 9.83
C ASN A 2 12.95 31.46 9.03
N LEU A 3 11.82 32.19 9.00
CA LEU A 3 10.58 31.74 8.33
C LEU A 3 10.77 31.47 6.82
N THR A 4 11.67 32.19 6.17
CA THR A 4 11.97 32.05 4.73
C THR A 4 12.76 30.77 4.44
N GLU A 5 13.73 30.43 5.28
CA GLU A 5 14.47 29.16 5.23
C GLU A 5 13.54 27.97 5.46
N PHE A 6 12.59 28.10 6.40
CA PHE A 6 11.59 27.06 6.62
C PHE A 6 10.68 26.88 5.41
N ARG A 7 10.19 27.97 4.81
CA ARG A 7 9.34 27.93 3.60
C ARG A 7 10.05 27.30 2.41
N MET A 8 11.31 27.65 2.16
CA MET A 8 12.08 27.04 1.07
C MET A 8 12.35 25.55 1.31
N ARG A 9 12.61 25.14 2.56
CA ARG A 9 12.74 23.72 2.91
C ARG A 9 11.42 22.97 2.77
N ALA A 10 10.31 23.57 3.21
CA ALA A 10 8.97 23.00 3.08
C ALA A 10 8.60 22.76 1.60
N MET A 11 8.82 23.76 0.73
CA MET A 11 8.58 23.61 -0.71
C MET A 11 9.45 22.51 -1.36
N ASN A 12 10.74 22.43 -1.02
CA ASN A 12 11.60 21.37 -1.54
C ASN A 12 11.21 19.98 -1.00
N ASP A 13 10.81 19.90 0.27
CA ASP A 13 10.31 18.65 0.87
C ASP A 13 8.98 18.22 0.24
N GLU A 14 8.10 19.16 -0.14
CA GLU A 14 6.82 18.92 -0.83
C GLU A 14 7.04 18.32 -2.22
N VAL A 15 7.96 18.88 -3.02
CA VAL A 15 8.32 18.31 -4.34
C VAL A 15 8.83 16.87 -4.18
N GLN A 16 9.74 16.63 -3.22
CA GLN A 16 10.25 15.29 -2.96
C GLN A 16 9.13 14.34 -2.49
N MET A 17 8.18 14.80 -1.68
CA MET A 17 7.04 13.98 -1.24
C MET A 17 6.19 13.52 -2.41
N ILE A 18 5.95 14.41 -3.38
CA ILE A 18 5.17 14.08 -4.58
C ILE A 18 5.92 13.05 -5.43
N GLU A 19 7.23 13.22 -5.62
CA GLU A 19 8.06 12.25 -6.35
C GLU A 19 8.10 10.87 -5.68
N ASP A 20 8.32 10.84 -4.37
CA ASP A 20 8.34 9.61 -3.57
C ASP A 20 6.98 8.88 -3.65
N PHE A 21 5.87 9.64 -3.58
CA PHE A 21 4.53 9.09 -3.74
C PHE A 21 4.29 8.55 -5.14
N ASN A 22 4.66 9.31 -6.17
CA ASN A 22 4.48 8.89 -7.56
C ASN A 22 5.26 7.61 -7.87
N PHE A 23 6.48 7.47 -7.33
CA PHE A 23 7.25 6.23 -7.45
C PHE A 23 6.55 5.05 -6.79
N PHE A 24 6.03 5.26 -5.57
CA PHE A 24 5.26 4.23 -4.86
C PHE A 24 3.99 3.82 -5.62
N GLU A 25 3.24 4.80 -6.13
CA GLU A 25 2.03 4.56 -6.92
C GLU A 25 2.35 3.77 -8.20
N GLN A 26 3.40 4.15 -8.93
CA GLN A 26 3.84 3.43 -10.13
C GLN A 26 4.28 2.00 -9.84
N LYS A 27 4.99 1.77 -8.72
CA LYS A 27 5.36 0.43 -8.26
C LYS A 27 4.11 -0.42 -7.98
N VAL A 28 3.10 0.12 -7.29
CA VAL A 28 1.86 -0.62 -7.01
C VAL A 28 1.05 -0.83 -8.29
N ALA A 29 1.04 0.13 -9.21
CA ALA A 29 0.38 0.00 -10.51
C ALA A 29 1.02 -1.09 -11.37
N SER A 30 2.35 -1.27 -11.33
CA SER A 30 3.01 -2.36 -12.05
C SER A 30 2.61 -3.73 -11.50
N PHE A 31 2.49 -3.87 -10.17
CA PHE A 31 1.96 -5.12 -9.57
C PHE A 31 0.55 -5.42 -10.04
N LYS A 32 -0.35 -4.43 -10.08
CA LYS A 32 -1.71 -4.59 -10.59
C LYS A 32 -1.72 -4.99 -12.07
N LYS A 33 -0.83 -4.40 -12.87
CA LYS A 33 -0.70 -4.72 -14.30
C LYS A 33 -0.24 -6.16 -14.52
N ASP A 34 0.72 -6.64 -13.74
CA ASP A 34 1.19 -8.03 -13.81
C ASP A 34 0.11 -9.03 -13.37
N LEU A 35 -0.81 -8.60 -12.51
CA LEU A 35 -1.97 -9.39 -12.10
C LEU A 35 -3.14 -9.33 -13.08
N TYR A 36 -3.01 -8.64 -14.21
CA TYR A 36 -4.00 -8.73 -15.28
C TYR A 36 -3.96 -10.10 -15.95
N LEU A 37 -5.08 -10.82 -15.86
CA LEU A 37 -5.27 -12.07 -16.58
C LEU A 37 -6.11 -11.80 -17.84
N SER A 38 -5.60 -12.21 -19.00
CA SER A 38 -6.32 -12.07 -20.26
C SER A 38 -7.65 -12.85 -20.23
N PRO A 39 -8.72 -12.33 -20.86
CA PRO A 39 -9.86 -13.16 -21.22
C PRO A 39 -9.37 -14.40 -21.98
N TYR A 40 -9.95 -15.55 -21.66
CA TYR A 40 -9.60 -16.84 -22.27
C TYR A 40 -8.16 -17.31 -22.02
N ALA A 41 -7.53 -16.87 -20.93
CA ALA A 41 -6.23 -17.38 -20.51
C ALA A 41 -6.24 -18.92 -20.43
N LYS A 42 -5.18 -19.54 -20.95
CA LYS A 42 -4.98 -20.99 -20.90
C LYS A 42 -4.58 -21.41 -19.50
N ILE A 43 -4.80 -22.68 -19.15
CA ILE A 43 -4.47 -23.22 -17.83
C ILE A 43 -3.01 -22.94 -17.45
N ASN A 44 -2.05 -23.10 -18.37
CA ASN A 44 -0.64 -22.82 -18.09
C ASN A 44 -0.37 -21.34 -17.76
N GLU A 45 -1.11 -20.42 -18.36
CA GLU A 45 -1.04 -18.98 -18.05
C GLU A 45 -1.66 -18.68 -16.68
N ILE A 46 -2.78 -19.34 -16.35
CA ILE A 46 -3.42 -19.25 -15.03
C ILE A 46 -2.46 -19.76 -13.94
N LEU A 47 -1.73 -20.84 -14.18
CA LEU A 47 -0.74 -21.38 -13.24
C LEU A 47 0.40 -20.40 -12.97
N ALA A 48 0.99 -19.80 -14.01
CA ALA A 48 2.01 -18.78 -13.86
C ALA A 48 1.47 -17.53 -13.14
N TRP A 49 0.22 -17.16 -13.42
CA TRP A 49 -0.45 -16.06 -12.76
C TRP A 49 -0.73 -16.32 -11.26
N CYS A 50 -1.01 -17.56 -10.87
CA CYS A 50 -1.13 -17.94 -9.45
C CYS A 50 0.18 -17.70 -8.67
N GLU A 51 1.34 -17.95 -9.30
CA GLU A 51 2.64 -17.68 -8.68
C GLU A 51 2.87 -16.18 -8.46
N LEU A 52 2.49 -15.34 -9.43
CA LEU A 52 2.53 -13.88 -9.31
C LEU A 52 1.61 -13.39 -8.19
N LEU A 53 0.40 -13.94 -8.09
CA LEU A 53 -0.56 -13.60 -7.05
C LEU A 53 -0.02 -13.88 -5.65
N ILE A 54 0.56 -15.06 -5.42
CA ILE A 54 1.18 -15.39 -4.12
C ILE A 54 2.38 -14.47 -3.83
N LYS A 55 3.20 -14.17 -4.85
CA LYS A 55 4.34 -13.26 -4.69
C LYS A 55 3.87 -11.87 -4.27
N TYR A 56 2.81 -11.36 -4.89
CA TYR A 56 2.30 -10.00 -4.70
C TYR A 56 1.43 -9.84 -3.45
N GLU A 57 0.69 -10.88 -3.03
CA GLU A 57 0.04 -10.92 -1.71
C GLU A 57 1.06 -10.69 -0.58
N ARG A 58 2.23 -11.34 -0.66
CA ARG A 58 3.31 -11.16 0.33
C ARG A 58 3.91 -9.76 0.35
N GLN A 59 3.70 -8.95 -0.69
CA GLN A 59 4.18 -7.55 -0.72
C GLN A 59 3.26 -6.60 0.05
N ILE A 60 2.03 -7.00 0.40
CA ILE A 60 1.06 -6.11 1.06
C ILE A 60 1.62 -5.54 2.37
N ASP A 61 2.15 -6.40 3.25
CA ASP A 61 2.72 -5.97 4.53
C ASP A 61 3.92 -5.02 4.34
N LEU A 62 4.74 -5.24 3.31
CA LEU A 62 5.86 -4.38 2.95
C LEU A 62 5.37 -3.01 2.45
N LEU A 63 4.35 -2.98 1.59
CA LEU A 63 3.76 -1.72 1.11
C LEU A 63 3.12 -0.92 2.24
N CYS A 64 2.44 -1.58 3.18
CA CYS A 64 1.93 -0.95 4.40
C CYS A 64 3.05 -0.33 5.24
N LEU A 65 4.18 -1.02 5.37
CA LEU A 65 5.33 -0.52 6.12
C LEU A 65 6.01 0.66 5.40
N GLU A 66 6.24 0.54 4.09
CA GLU A 66 6.81 1.60 3.25
C GLU A 66 5.97 2.89 3.33
N ALA A 67 4.64 2.78 3.21
CA ALA A 67 3.70 3.89 3.37
C ALA A 67 3.85 4.57 4.75
N LYS A 68 3.85 3.78 5.84
CA LYS A 68 4.01 4.30 7.20
C LYS A 68 5.37 4.99 7.40
N GLN A 69 6.44 4.39 6.88
CA GLN A 69 7.79 4.94 7.00
C GLN A 69 7.95 6.24 6.21
N ALA A 70 7.31 6.36 5.04
CA ALA A 70 7.34 7.59 4.25
C ALA A 70 6.82 8.79 5.07
N ILE A 71 5.70 8.60 5.77
CA ILE A 71 5.11 9.65 6.63
C ILE A 71 5.93 9.85 7.90
N GLN A 72 6.33 8.78 8.59
CA GLN A 72 7.08 8.89 9.84
C GLN A 72 8.42 9.58 9.66
N ASN A 73 9.13 9.31 8.57
CA ASN A 73 10.41 9.95 8.26
C ASN A 73 10.25 11.47 8.09
N LYS A 74 9.13 11.93 7.54
CA LYS A 74 8.82 13.36 7.37
C LYS A 74 8.37 13.99 8.69
N LEU A 75 7.53 13.31 9.47
CA LEU A 75 7.17 13.74 10.82
C LEU A 75 8.41 13.90 11.73
N ASN A 76 9.37 12.98 11.66
CA ASN A 76 10.60 13.06 12.45
C ASN A 76 11.47 14.29 12.10
N LYS A 77 11.34 14.85 10.89
CA LYS A 77 12.00 16.12 10.52
C LYS A 77 11.35 17.32 11.22
N LEU A 78 10.07 17.22 11.61
CA LEU A 78 9.39 18.19 12.46
C LEU A 78 9.85 18.01 13.92
N ASN A 79 11.10 18.36 14.21
CA ASN A 79 11.67 18.17 15.53
C ASN A 79 10.91 19.03 16.58
N PRO A 80 10.39 18.45 17.68
CA PRO A 80 9.64 19.16 18.73
C PRO A 80 10.38 20.38 19.29
N THR A 81 11.71 20.31 19.38
CA THR A 81 12.54 21.42 19.83
C THR A 81 12.50 22.65 18.91
N THR A 82 12.12 22.48 17.63
CA THR A 82 11.87 23.59 16.72
C THR A 82 10.55 24.28 17.07
N ILE A 83 9.53 23.50 17.43
CA ILE A 83 8.20 24.00 17.80
C ILE A 83 8.27 24.74 19.16
N GLU A 84 8.94 24.15 20.15
CA GLU A 84 9.11 24.74 21.49
C GLU A 84 9.97 26.02 21.48
N LYS A 85 11.05 26.07 20.67
CA LYS A 85 11.86 27.29 20.52
C LYS A 85 11.10 28.45 19.89
N HIS A 86 10.01 28.18 19.21
CA HIS A 86 9.17 29.19 18.61
C HIS A 86 7.98 29.58 19.47
N ALA A 87 7.72 28.95 20.62
CA ALA A 87 6.50 29.08 21.46
C ALA A 87 5.94 30.49 21.70
N ASN A 88 6.73 31.56 21.56
CA ASN A 88 6.24 32.94 21.35
C ASN A 88 5.78 33.19 19.90
N VAL A 89 5.06 32.24 19.29
CA VAL A 89 4.93 32.17 17.85
C VAL A 89 3.86 33.14 17.33
N ASP A 90 4.25 34.07 16.45
CA ASP A 90 3.34 34.81 15.56
C ASP A 90 2.38 33.85 14.82
N VAL A 91 1.09 34.22 14.74
CA VAL A 91 -0.01 33.55 14.01
C VAL A 91 0.43 33.02 12.65
N LYS A 92 1.30 33.76 11.94
CA LYS A 92 1.81 33.39 10.61
C LYS A 92 2.59 32.07 10.62
N THR A 93 3.33 31.78 11.68
CA THR A 93 4.12 30.55 11.75
C THR A 93 3.21 29.37 12.12
N ILE A 94 2.28 29.54 13.08
CA ILE A 94 1.26 28.52 13.41
C ILE A 94 0.50 28.08 12.15
N ARG A 95 0.14 29.04 11.30
CA ARG A 95 -0.52 28.77 10.03
C ARG A 95 0.32 27.88 9.11
N VAL A 96 1.60 28.20 8.90
CA VAL A 96 2.47 27.41 8.01
C VAL A 96 2.67 25.98 8.54
N TRP A 97 2.80 25.80 9.86
CA TRP A 97 2.88 24.45 10.46
C TRP A 97 1.58 23.66 10.30
N SER A 98 0.44 24.33 10.48
CA SER A 98 -0.87 23.69 10.31
C SER A 98 -1.07 23.25 8.86
N GLU A 99 -0.72 24.10 7.89
CA GLU A 99 -0.76 23.78 6.46
C GLU A 99 0.11 22.55 6.14
N TYR A 100 1.35 22.51 6.64
CA TYR A 100 2.26 21.37 6.43
C TYR A 100 1.75 20.06 7.06
N VAL A 101 1.16 20.10 8.26
CA VAL A 101 0.57 18.91 8.89
C VAL A 101 -0.63 18.40 8.09
N LEU A 102 -1.46 19.30 7.56
CA LEU A 102 -2.58 18.92 6.69
C LEU A 102 -2.09 18.25 5.40
N GLU A 103 -1.01 18.76 4.80
CA GLU A 103 -0.37 18.13 3.64
C GLU A 103 0.13 16.71 3.94
N LEU A 104 0.76 16.50 5.10
CA LEU A 104 1.20 15.17 5.53
C LEU A 104 0.03 14.19 5.77
N LEU A 105 -1.07 14.67 6.35
CA LEU A 105 -2.27 13.85 6.55
C LEU A 105 -2.91 13.45 5.22
N GLU A 106 -2.97 14.37 4.26
CA GLU A 106 -3.46 14.08 2.92
C GLU A 106 -2.53 13.11 2.18
N LEU A 107 -1.22 13.26 2.35
CA LEU A 107 -0.24 12.34 1.79
C LEU A 107 -0.40 10.92 2.37
N ASP A 108 -0.54 10.79 3.69
CA ASP A 108 -0.81 9.50 4.34
C ASP A 108 -2.08 8.86 3.76
N ARG A 109 -3.17 9.62 3.65
CA ARG A 109 -4.43 9.16 3.05
C ARG A 109 -4.20 8.61 1.64
N ARG A 110 -3.45 9.32 0.79
CA ARG A 110 -3.13 8.87 -0.57
C ARG A 110 -2.35 7.56 -0.58
N TYR A 111 -1.33 7.40 0.26
CA TYR A 111 -0.60 6.12 0.39
C TYR A 111 -1.54 4.99 0.82
N GLN A 112 -2.40 5.24 1.81
CA GLN A 112 -3.37 4.27 2.29
C GLN A 112 -4.38 3.87 1.20
N ASP A 113 -4.84 4.81 0.37
CA ASP A 113 -5.78 4.56 -0.72
C ASP A 113 -5.13 3.69 -1.82
N VAL A 114 -3.86 3.93 -2.16
CA VAL A 114 -3.11 3.12 -3.12
C VAL A 114 -2.98 1.67 -2.64
N VAL A 115 -2.58 1.47 -1.37
CA VAL A 115 -2.46 0.15 -0.75
C VAL A 115 -3.81 -0.55 -0.68
N TYR A 116 -4.86 0.16 -0.23
CA TYR A 116 -6.21 -0.39 -0.16
C TYR A 116 -6.72 -0.83 -1.54
N SER A 117 -6.53 0.00 -2.57
CA SER A 117 -6.89 -0.34 -3.94
C SER A 117 -6.15 -1.59 -4.43
N PHE A 118 -4.89 -1.79 -4.02
CA PHE A 118 -4.14 -3.01 -4.33
C PHE A 118 -4.67 -4.24 -3.60
N CYS A 119 -4.99 -4.12 -2.31
CA CYS A 119 -5.67 -5.15 -1.53
C CYS A 119 -6.98 -5.61 -2.18
N VAL A 120 -7.78 -4.67 -2.72
CA VAL A 120 -9.00 -4.98 -3.48
C VAL A 120 -8.68 -5.74 -4.77
N SER A 121 -7.62 -5.36 -5.50
CA SER A 121 -7.20 -6.09 -6.70
C SER A 121 -6.81 -7.53 -6.37
N ILE A 122 -6.02 -7.76 -5.31
CA ILE A 122 -5.65 -9.10 -4.85
C ILE A 122 -6.89 -9.92 -4.48
N ASP A 123 -7.83 -9.33 -3.75
CA ASP A 123 -9.06 -10.01 -3.33
C ASP A 123 -9.90 -10.45 -4.54
N ASN A 124 -10.05 -9.58 -5.54
CA ASN A 124 -10.75 -9.93 -6.79
C ASN A 124 -10.05 -11.09 -7.53
N CYS A 125 -8.72 -11.10 -7.57
CA CYS A 125 -7.95 -12.18 -8.20
C CYS A 125 -8.16 -13.51 -7.46
N VAL A 126 -8.15 -13.49 -6.13
CA VAL A 126 -8.40 -14.68 -5.32
C VAL A 126 -9.83 -15.18 -5.53
N ARG A 127 -10.85 -14.30 -5.45
CA ARG A 127 -12.25 -14.69 -5.69
C ARG A 127 -12.46 -15.33 -7.07
N TYR A 128 -11.82 -14.77 -8.10
CA TYR A 128 -11.85 -15.36 -9.43
C TYR A 128 -11.29 -16.78 -9.42
N LEU A 129 -10.13 -17.00 -8.79
CA LEU A 129 -9.54 -18.34 -8.70
C LEU A 129 -10.38 -19.31 -7.89
N VAL A 130 -10.96 -18.89 -6.77
CA VAL A 130 -11.87 -19.75 -6.00
C VAL A 130 -13.02 -20.23 -6.89
N SER A 131 -13.72 -19.30 -7.56
CA SER A 131 -14.83 -19.64 -8.47
C SER A 131 -14.37 -20.58 -9.59
N TYR A 132 -13.24 -20.28 -10.22
CA TYR A 132 -12.68 -21.10 -11.30
C TYR A 132 -12.32 -22.52 -10.82
N THR A 133 -11.71 -22.63 -9.64
CA THR A 133 -11.34 -23.93 -9.07
C THR A 133 -12.54 -24.75 -8.61
N ASP A 134 -13.59 -24.08 -8.12
CA ASP A 134 -14.84 -24.74 -7.71
C ASP A 134 -15.54 -25.34 -8.93
N GLU A 135 -15.62 -24.60 -10.04
CA GLU A 135 -16.15 -25.10 -11.31
C GLU A 135 -15.33 -26.30 -11.82
N LEU A 136 -14.00 -26.20 -11.84
CA LEU A 136 -13.14 -27.32 -12.26
C LEU A 136 -13.37 -28.57 -11.40
N ALA A 137 -13.52 -28.40 -10.08
CA ALA A 137 -13.78 -29.50 -9.17
C ALA A 137 -15.18 -30.13 -9.40
N GLU A 138 -16.21 -29.31 -9.69
CA GLU A 138 -17.56 -29.77 -10.02
C GLU A 138 -17.57 -30.70 -11.25
N TYR A 139 -16.74 -30.38 -12.25
CA TYR A 139 -16.56 -31.21 -13.44
C TYR A 139 -15.53 -32.35 -13.27
N GLY A 140 -15.03 -32.59 -12.05
CA GLY A 140 -14.16 -33.71 -11.73
C GLY A 140 -12.69 -33.54 -12.11
N PHE A 141 -12.23 -32.32 -12.40
CA PHE A 141 -10.82 -32.05 -12.66
C PHE A 141 -10.01 -31.98 -11.36
N SER A 142 -8.83 -32.57 -11.36
CA SER A 142 -7.87 -32.42 -10.27
C SER A 142 -7.24 -31.03 -10.28
N LEU A 143 -7.25 -30.35 -9.14
CA LEU A 143 -6.67 -29.01 -9.02
C LEU A 143 -5.14 -29.07 -8.82
N PRO A 144 -4.36 -28.33 -9.63
CA PRO A 144 -2.94 -28.11 -9.37
C PRO A 144 -2.69 -27.50 -7.99
N GLN A 145 -1.64 -27.96 -7.30
CA GLN A 145 -1.34 -27.55 -5.92
C GLN A 145 -1.20 -26.03 -5.75
N ILE A 146 -0.71 -25.32 -6.77
CA ILE A 146 -0.58 -23.86 -6.73
C ILE A 146 -1.93 -23.13 -6.66
N MET A 147 -2.97 -23.66 -7.33
CA MET A 147 -4.33 -23.10 -7.27
C MET A 147 -4.95 -23.32 -5.89
N VAL A 148 -4.71 -24.50 -5.29
CA VAL A 148 -5.14 -24.78 -3.91
C VAL A 148 -4.48 -23.80 -2.93
N LYS A 149 -3.17 -23.55 -3.06
CA LYS A 149 -2.48 -22.56 -2.23
C LYS A 149 -3.08 -21.16 -2.34
N VAL A 150 -3.48 -20.73 -3.55
CA VAL A 150 -4.14 -19.43 -3.72
C VAL A 150 -5.52 -19.41 -3.05
N ARG A 151 -6.32 -20.47 -3.25
CA ARG A 151 -7.62 -20.60 -2.58
C ARG A 151 -7.48 -20.49 -1.06
N ASP A 152 -6.43 -21.09 -0.51
CA ASP A 152 -6.13 -21.10 0.93
C ASP A 152 -5.54 -19.77 1.43
N LEU A 153 -5.20 -18.80 0.55
CA LEU A 153 -4.91 -17.42 0.99
C LEU A 153 -6.13 -16.79 1.69
N GLY A 154 -7.33 -17.31 1.41
CA GLY A 154 -8.58 -16.77 1.94
C GLY A 154 -8.94 -15.44 1.30
N THR A 155 -10.03 -14.84 1.76
CA THR A 155 -10.47 -13.51 1.31
C THR A 155 -10.39 -12.54 2.48
N PHE A 156 -10.26 -11.23 2.20
CA PHE A 156 -10.43 -10.13 3.16
C PHE A 156 -9.36 -9.87 4.24
N HIS A 157 -8.44 -10.79 4.56
CA HIS A 157 -7.56 -10.56 5.72
C HIS A 157 -6.68 -9.30 5.57
N TRP A 158 -6.26 -9.00 4.33
CA TRP A 158 -5.52 -7.79 3.96
C TRP A 158 -6.40 -6.54 3.78
N LEU A 159 -7.71 -6.69 3.60
CA LEU A 159 -8.65 -5.56 3.48
C LEU A 159 -8.89 -4.88 4.83
N ASN A 160 -8.78 -5.64 5.93
CA ASN A 160 -8.84 -5.10 7.29
C ASN A 160 -7.50 -4.47 7.74
N LYS A 161 -6.49 -4.41 6.85
CA LYS A 161 -5.13 -3.92 7.14
C LYS A 161 -4.46 -4.61 8.34
N GLN A 162 -4.91 -5.81 8.69
CA GLN A 162 -4.28 -6.64 9.71
C GLN A 162 -3.08 -7.33 9.09
N SER A 163 -1.94 -7.24 9.75
CA SER A 163 -0.75 -7.93 9.24
C SER A 163 -0.90 -9.44 9.40
N LYS A 164 -0.24 -10.21 8.53
CA LYS A 164 -0.27 -11.67 8.65
C LYS A 164 0.32 -12.16 9.98
N ALA A 165 1.30 -11.41 10.51
CA ALA A 165 1.87 -11.65 11.83
C ALA A 165 0.87 -11.43 12.98
N GLN A 166 -0.07 -10.49 12.85
CA GLN A 166 -1.15 -10.29 13.83
C GLN A 166 -2.16 -11.44 13.81
N LEU A 167 -2.46 -11.99 12.62
CA LEU A 167 -3.35 -13.15 12.47
C LEU A 167 -2.72 -14.44 13.00
N LEU A 168 -1.41 -14.61 12.79
CA LEU A 168 -0.64 -15.76 13.27
C LEU A 168 -0.21 -15.64 14.74
N GLY A 169 -0.42 -14.48 15.38
CA GLY A 169 -0.12 -14.20 16.78
C GLY A 169 -1.18 -14.68 17.79
N CYS A 170 -2.08 -15.58 17.39
CA CYS A 170 -3.08 -16.24 18.24
C CYS A 170 -2.90 -17.77 18.26
N ILE A 171 -1.65 -18.25 18.28
CA ILE A 171 -1.31 -19.66 18.57
C ILE A 171 -0.29 -19.69 19.70
#